data_AF-A0A6I0EBV2-F1
#
_entry.id   AF-A0A6I0EBV2-F1
#
_cell.length_a   1.000
_cell.length_b   1.000
_cell.length_c   1.000
_cell.angle_alpha   90.00
_cell.angle_beta   90.00
_cell.angle_gamma   90.00
#
_symmetry.space_group_name_H-M   'P 1'
#
loop_
_entity.id
_entity.type
_entity.pdbx_description
1 polymer ?
#
loop_
_entity_poly.entity_id
_entity_poly.type
_entity_poly.pdbx_seq_one_letter_code
_entity_poly.pdbx_strand_id
1 'polypeptide(L)'
;MPERLTSERSTACVAVGHAGSVLLLEVASGRIVWERALAELPAGLPCGGQPVAVRLIDGTVIAACMGHVFALSVEDGSLLWQVNRRGRGAGETSLAVERD
;
A
#
# COMPACT_ATOMS: atom_id res chain seq x y z
N MET A 1 12.02 -42.31 -10.81
CA MET A 1 12.93 -41.16 -10.65
C MET A 1 12.13 -40.06 -9.94
N PRO A 2 12.39 -39.74 -8.67
CA PRO A 2 11.57 -38.80 -7.92
C PRO A 2 12.20 -37.39 -7.86
N GLU A 3 11.33 -36.42 -7.58
CA GLU A 3 11.59 -35.10 -6.95
C GLU A 3 11.92 -33.89 -7.85
N ARG A 4 10.96 -32.95 -7.89
CA ARG A 4 11.23 -31.52 -7.68
C ARG A 4 10.14 -30.96 -6.77
N LEU A 5 10.51 -30.84 -5.50
CA LEU A 5 10.25 -29.74 -4.59
C LEU A 5 8.98 -28.92 -4.84
N THR A 6 8.03 -29.09 -3.92
CA THR A 6 7.16 -28.04 -3.36
C THR A 6 7.26 -26.71 -4.09
N SER A 7 6.33 -26.49 -5.00
CA SER A 7 5.92 -25.13 -5.38
C SER A 7 5.48 -24.46 -4.08
N GLU A 8 6.37 -23.65 -3.48
CA GLU A 8 5.94 -22.52 -2.69
C GLU A 8 4.99 -21.76 -3.61
N ARG A 9 3.68 -21.94 -3.39
CA ARG A 9 2.70 -21.16 -4.13
C ARG A 9 3.02 -19.73 -3.75
N SER A 10 3.59 -18.98 -4.69
CA SER A 10 3.73 -17.54 -4.55
C SER A 10 2.33 -17.02 -4.26
N THR A 11 2.05 -16.74 -2.99
CA THR A 11 0.75 -16.24 -2.58
C THR A 11 0.61 -14.86 -3.21
N ALA A 12 -0.23 -14.77 -4.24
CA ALA A 12 -0.52 -13.49 -4.86
C ALA A 12 -1.15 -12.57 -3.81
N CYS A 13 -0.67 -11.33 -3.74
CA CYS A 13 -1.17 -10.32 -2.82
C CYS A 13 -1.66 -9.10 -3.60
N VAL A 14 -2.62 -8.39 -3.01
CA VAL A 14 -3.16 -7.13 -3.55
C VAL A 14 -3.14 -6.06 -2.48
N ALA A 15 -2.68 -4.86 -2.84
CA ALA A 15 -2.74 -3.69 -1.98
C ALA A 15 -4.09 -2.98 -2.16
N VAL A 16 -4.73 -2.60 -1.05
CA VAL A 16 -6.04 -1.94 -1.03
C VAL A 16 -5.97 -0.69 -0.16
N GLY A 17 -6.43 0.44 -0.68
CA GLY A 17 -6.65 1.66 0.10
C GLY A 17 -8.09 1.74 0.58
N HIS A 18 -8.31 1.93 1.89
CA HIS A 18 -9.64 2.02 2.47
C HIS A 18 -9.66 2.97 3.67
N ALA A 19 -10.46 4.04 3.60
CA ALA A 19 -10.77 4.92 4.73
C ALA A 19 -9.55 5.37 5.58
N GLY A 20 -8.46 5.77 4.92
CA GLY A 20 -7.23 6.22 5.56
C GLY A 20 -6.24 5.11 5.91
N SER A 21 -6.58 3.86 5.61
CA SER A 21 -5.72 2.68 5.78
C SER A 21 -5.26 2.11 4.44
N VAL A 22 -4.12 1.41 4.51
CA VAL A 22 -3.62 0.53 3.46
C VAL A 22 -3.65 -0.90 4.00
N LEU A 23 -4.23 -1.81 3.24
CA LEU A 23 -4.27 -3.23 3.53
C LEU A 23 -3.49 -3.98 2.47
N LEU A 24 -2.80 -5.04 2.89
CA LEU A 24 -2.33 -6.06 1.96
C LEU A 24 -3.14 -7.32 2.20
N LEU A 25 -3.78 -7.82 1.13
CA LEU A 25 -4.65 -8.99 1.20
C LEU A 25 -4.05 -10.13 0.38
N GLU A 26 -4.18 -11.35 0.89
CA GLU A 26 -3.98 -12.56 0.10
C GLU A 26 -5.09 -12.68 -0.94
N VAL A 27 -4.74 -12.78 -2.22
CA VAL A 27 -5.70 -12.81 -3.34
C VAL A 27 -6.61 -14.03 -3.28
N ALA A 28 -6.08 -15.18 -2.87
CA ALA A 28 -6.83 -16.44 -2.87
C ALA A 28 -7.94 -16.49 -1.81
N SER A 29 -7.79 -15.78 -0.69
CA SER A 29 -8.66 -15.91 0.48
C SER A 29 -9.30 -14.61 0.95
N GLY A 30 -8.76 -13.45 0.53
CA GLY A 30 -9.09 -12.15 1.09
C GLY A 30 -8.53 -11.91 2.50
N ARG A 31 -7.71 -12.82 3.04
CA ARG A 31 -7.10 -12.67 4.36
C ARG A 31 -6.18 -11.46 4.38
N ILE A 32 -6.33 -10.62 5.41
CA ILE A 32 -5.42 -9.52 5.68
C ILE A 32 -4.06 -10.09 6.09
N VAL A 33 -3.03 -9.77 5.30
CA VAL A 33 -1.63 -10.05 5.63
C VAL A 33 -1.15 -9.02 6.64
N TRP A 34 -1.40 -7.73 6.36
CA TRP A 34 -1.19 -6.62 7.28
C TRP A 34 -2.12 -5.45 6.94
N GLU A 35 -2.28 -4.55 7.90
CA GLU A 35 -2.98 -3.28 7.76
C GLU A 35 -2.15 -2.14 8.37
N ARG A 36 -2.20 -0.97 7.73
CA ARG A 36 -1.54 0.26 8.18
C ARG A 36 -2.47 1.45 8.07
N ALA A 37 -2.79 2.05 9.21
CA ALA A 37 -3.46 3.33 9.27
C ALA A 37 -2.45 4.44 8.93
N LEU A 38 -2.69 5.18 7.84
CA LEU A 38 -1.80 6.28 7.44
C LEU A 38 -1.79 7.41 8.48
N ALA A 39 -2.87 7.56 9.25
CA ALA A 39 -2.99 8.54 10.33
C ALA A 39 -1.96 8.33 11.46
N GLU A 40 -1.42 7.13 11.61
CA GLU A 40 -0.39 6.79 12.61
C GLU A 40 1.03 7.10 12.11
N LEU A 41 1.19 7.33 10.80
CA LEU A 41 2.48 7.68 10.20
C LEU A 41 2.77 9.18 10.37
N PRO A 42 4.05 9.59 10.39
CA PRO A 42 4.40 10.99 10.60
C PRO A 42 3.78 11.90 9.55
N ALA A 43 3.03 12.91 9.99
CA ALA A 43 2.26 13.84 9.15
C ALA A 43 1.08 13.24 8.36
N GLY A 44 0.73 11.97 8.59
CA GLY A 44 -0.40 11.30 7.94
C GLY A 44 -1.75 11.49 8.61
N LEU A 45 -1.83 12.20 9.76
CA LEU A 45 -3.09 12.51 10.45
C LEU A 45 -4.24 12.98 9.52
N PRO A 46 -4.02 13.83 8.48
CA PRO A 46 -5.08 14.24 7.57
C PRO A 46 -5.73 13.09 6.78
N CYS A 47 -5.10 11.92 6.72
CA CYS A 47 -5.60 10.77 5.99
C CYS A 47 -6.68 9.98 6.72
N GLY A 48 -6.95 10.24 8.01
CA GLY A 48 -7.98 9.53 8.76
C GLY A 48 -9.33 9.55 8.04
N GLY A 49 -9.86 8.38 7.69
CA GLY A 49 -11.15 8.23 7.00
C GLY A 49 -11.17 8.69 5.54
N GLN A 50 -10.04 9.09 4.95
CA GLN A 50 -9.98 9.61 3.58
C GLN A 50 -9.78 8.49 2.55
N PRO A 51 -10.18 8.69 1.28
CA PRO A 51 -9.81 7.78 0.20
C PRO A 51 -8.30 7.68 0.06
N VAL A 52 -7.81 6.45 -0.16
CA VAL A 52 -6.38 6.18 -0.36
C VAL A 52 -6.20 5.54 -1.72
N ALA A 53 -5.41 6.18 -2.58
CA ALA A 53 -4.96 5.57 -3.83
C ALA A 53 -3.75 4.68 -3.53
N VAL A 54 -3.71 3.48 -4.09
CA VAL A 54 -2.60 2.53 -3.88
C VAL A 54 -2.09 1.92 -5.19
N ARG A 55 -0.79 1.62 -5.21
CA ARG A 55 -0.11 0.81 -6.23
C ARG A 55 0.93 -0.08 -5.56
N LEU A 56 1.06 -1.32 -6.03
CA LEU A 56 2.11 -2.24 -5.63
C LEU A 56 3.12 -2.34 -6.77
N ILE A 57 4.37 -1.96 -6.52
CA ILE A 57 5.45 -1.90 -7.52
C ILE A 57 6.72 -2.47 -6.87
N ASP A 58 7.28 -3.53 -7.45
CA ASP A 58 8.56 -4.13 -7.04
C ASP A 58 8.72 -4.31 -5.51
N GLY A 59 7.69 -4.87 -4.87
CA GLY A 59 7.69 -5.12 -3.42
C GLY A 59 7.49 -3.86 -2.55
N THR A 60 7.12 -2.74 -3.15
CA THR A 60 6.78 -1.50 -2.45
C THR A 60 5.32 -1.13 -2.68
N VAL A 61 4.58 -0.85 -1.62
CA VAL A 61 3.24 -0.30 -1.69
C VAL A 61 3.31 1.22 -1.65
N ILE A 62 3.02 1.86 -2.77
CA ILE A 62 2.87 3.31 -2.85
C ILE A 62 1.43 3.66 -2.51
N ALA A 63 1.25 4.41 -1.44
CA ALA A 63 -0.04 4.91 -0.99
C ALA A 63 -0.06 6.44 -1.08
N ALA A 64 -1.16 6.98 -1.55
CA ALA A 64 -1.34 8.41 -1.63
C ALA A 64 -2.70 8.84 -1.09
N CYS A 65 -2.69 9.90 -0.30
CA CYS A 65 -3.87 10.41 0.38
C CYS A 65 -3.64 11.86 0.81
N MET A 66 -4.61 12.74 0.55
CA MET A 66 -4.58 14.14 0.97
C MET A 66 -3.31 14.91 0.58
N GLY A 67 -2.71 14.59 -0.58
CA GLY A 67 -1.45 15.19 -1.04
C GLY A 67 -0.19 14.66 -0.34
N HIS A 68 -0.33 13.66 0.53
CA HIS A 68 0.78 12.89 1.11
C HIS A 68 1.01 11.62 0.30
N VAL A 69 2.28 11.26 0.13
CA VAL A 69 2.69 9.99 -0.50
C VAL A 69 3.54 9.20 0.48
N PHE A 70 3.21 7.93 0.66
CA PHE A 70 3.86 6.99 1.54
C PHE A 70 4.33 5.79 0.72
N ALA A 71 5.53 5.30 1.01
CA ALA A 71 5.97 4.00 0.53
C ALA A 71 6.09 3.05 1.70
N LEU A 72 5.40 1.93 1.60
CA LEU A 72 5.37 0.90 2.62
C LEU A 72 6.02 -0.38 2.07
N SER A 73 6.72 -1.11 2.92
CA SER A 73 7.20 -2.45 2.61
C SER A 73 6.03 -3.39 2.33
N VAL A 74 6.10 -4.19 1.26
CA VAL A 74 5.10 -5.24 1.03
C VAL A 74 5.14 -6.33 2.10
N GLU A 75 6.28 -6.53 2.76
CA GLU A 75 6.46 -7.65 3.70
C GLU A 75 5.65 -7.44 4.99
N ASP A 76 5.66 -6.22 5.53
CA ASP A 76 5.14 -5.92 6.87
C ASP A 76 4.40 -4.57 6.98
N GLY A 77 4.28 -3.82 5.89
CA GLY A 77 3.68 -2.50 5.86
C GLY A 77 4.51 -1.43 6.58
N SER A 78 5.78 -1.68 6.90
CA SER A 78 6.65 -0.67 7.51
C SER A 78 6.88 0.51 6.56
N LEU A 79 6.97 1.72 7.12
CA LEU A 79 7.24 2.93 6.35
C LEU A 79 8.70 2.94 5.86
N LEU A 80 8.89 2.93 4.54
CA LEU A 80 10.20 3.05 3.90
C LEU A 80 10.60 4.51 3.71
N TRP A 81 9.69 5.30 3.15
CA TRP A 81 9.86 6.74 2.96
C TRP A 81 8.50 7.43 2.80
N GLN A 82 8.50 8.76 2.95
CA GLN A 82 7.31 9.57 2.71
C GLN A 82 7.66 10.93 2.12
N VAL A 83 6.70 11.47 1.36
CA VAL A 83 6.74 12.82 0.83
C VAL A 83 5.51 13.57 1.35
N ASN A 84 5.78 14.62 2.11
CA ASN A 84 4.75 15.49 2.68
C ASN A 84 4.68 16.78 1.87
N ARG A 85 3.74 16.86 0.93
CA ARG A 85 3.46 18.10 0.20
C ARG A 85 2.22 18.74 0.80
N ARG A 86 2.40 19.88 1.47
CA ARG A 86 1.30 20.78 1.79
C ARG A 86 0.94 21.57 0.52
N GLY A 87 0.04 21.02 -0.28
CA GLY A 87 -0.59 21.73 -1.40
C GLY A 87 -1.90 22.37 -0.97
N ARG A 88 -2.32 23.45 -1.65
CA ARG A 88 -3.72 23.91 -1.61
C ARG A 88 -4.51 23.22 -2.72
N GLY A 89 -5.63 22.62 -2.39
CA GLY A 89 -6.49 21.90 -3.33
C GLY A 89 -7.24 20.76 -2.65
N ALA A 90 -7.97 19.96 -3.42
CA ALA A 90 -8.78 18.83 -2.91
C ALA A 90 -7.94 17.65 -2.38
N GLY A 91 -6.60 17.71 -2.46
CA GLY A 91 -5.71 16.64 -1.99
C GLY A 91 -5.71 15.40 -2.89
N GLU A 92 -6.30 15.49 -4.09
CA GLU A 92 -6.30 14.41 -5.07
C GLU A 92 -4.87 14.01 -5.42
N THR A 93 -4.62 12.71 -5.46
CA THR A 93 -3.32 12.17 -5.84
C THR A 93 -3.53 11.03 -6.83
N SER A 94 -2.97 11.18 -8.03
CA SER A 94 -2.95 10.12 -9.04
C SER A 94 -1.63 9.35 -8.96
N LEU A 95 -1.69 8.04 -9.08
CA LEU A 95 -0.53 7.17 -9.17
C LEU A 95 -0.43 6.62 -10.59
N ALA A 96 0.74 6.79 -11.22
CA ALA A 96 1.06 6.21 -12.51
C ALA A 96 2.29 5.30 -12.36
N VAL A 97 2.37 4.26 -13.19
CA VAL A 97 3.51 3.36 -13.31
C VAL A 97 3.90 3.28 -14.79
N GLU A 98 5.19 3.10 -15.09
CA GLU A 98 5.70 3.07 -16.47
C GLU A 98 5.11 1.91 -17.31
N ARG A 99 4.66 0.84 -16.65
CA ARG A 99 4.04 -0.33 -17.31
C ARG A 99 2.82 -0.76 -16.51
N ASP A 100 1.62 -0.57 -17.07
CA ASP A 100 0.37 -1.21 -16.67
C ASP A 100 0.20 -2.56 -17.40
#